data_AF-A0A2E7MST0-F1
#
_entry.id   AF-A0A2E7MST0-F1
#
_cell.length_a   1.000
_cell.length_b   1.000
_cell.length_c   1.000
_cell.angle_alpha   90.00
_cell.angle_beta   90.00
_cell.angle_gamma   90.00
#
_symmetry.space_group_name_H-M   'P 1'
#
loop_
_entity.id
_entity.type
_entity.pdbx_description
1 polymer ?
#
loop_
_entity_poly.entity_id
_entity_poly.type
_entity_poly.pdbx_seq_one_letter_code
_entity_poly.pdbx_strand_id
1 'polypeptide(L)'
;MDAQVIEGASDYALASSGYIYNVNTKRRLKREWIDGRWQTKVKTDDGRSCRVQHDTLHVPPQTLPTDKYTPIPDYPDYAVTPYGAVWKVRNLRGRRGRHPFIVTEYYRGTKPYVRLRNKYGKQHNVPVARIMDSCFPKP
;
A
#
# COMPACT_ATOMS: atom_id res chain seq x y z
N MET A 1 18.34 -22.83 -14.64
CA MET A 1 16.92 -22.49 -14.45
C MET A 1 16.84 -20.99 -14.61
N ASP A 2 16.26 -20.51 -15.72
CA ASP A 2 16.00 -19.09 -15.88
C ASP A 2 14.91 -18.72 -14.86
N ALA A 3 15.35 -18.09 -13.78
CA ALA A 3 14.50 -17.68 -12.68
C ALA A 3 14.67 -16.17 -12.50
N GLN A 4 13.59 -15.43 -12.69
CA GLN A 4 13.60 -13.99 -12.55
C GLN A 4 13.33 -13.63 -11.09
N VAL A 5 14.29 -12.99 -10.44
CA VAL A 5 14.18 -12.55 -9.04
C VAL A 5 13.10 -11.49 -8.94
N ILE A 6 12.36 -11.50 -7.83
CA ILE A 6 11.33 -10.51 -7.54
C ILE A 6 11.98 -9.31 -6.83
N GLU A 7 11.87 -8.13 -7.43
CA GLU A 7 12.42 -6.91 -6.85
C GLU A 7 11.66 -6.54 -5.55
N GLY A 8 12.40 -6.37 -4.45
CA GLY A 8 11.85 -6.12 -3.11
C GLY A 8 11.39 -7.37 -2.35
N ALA A 9 11.60 -8.56 -2.92
CA ALA A 9 11.37 -9.87 -2.29
C ALA A 9 12.43 -10.88 -2.77
N SER A 10 13.70 -10.58 -2.46
CA SER A 10 14.91 -11.25 -2.94
C SER A 10 14.95 -12.76 -2.61
N ASP A 11 14.22 -13.19 -1.59
CA ASP A 11 14.03 -14.61 -1.23
C ASP A 11 13.18 -15.41 -2.23
N TYR A 12 12.65 -14.77 -3.28
CA TYR A 12 11.70 -15.35 -4.20
C TYR A 12 12.07 -15.08 -5.66
N ALA A 13 11.79 -16.05 -6.53
CA ALA A 13 11.98 -15.92 -7.97
C ALA A 13 10.85 -16.61 -8.74
N LEU A 14 10.47 -16.04 -9.87
CA LEU A 14 9.58 -16.66 -10.85
C LEU A 14 10.39 -17.62 -11.71
N ALA A 15 10.04 -18.91 -11.68
CA ALA A 15 10.62 -19.90 -12.57
C ALA A 15 9.92 -19.90 -13.94
N SER A 16 10.59 -20.42 -14.97
CA SER A 16 10.01 -20.64 -16.31
C SER A 16 8.71 -21.46 -16.33
N SER A 17 8.43 -22.23 -15.27
CA SER A 17 7.15 -22.93 -15.07
C SER A 17 5.96 -22.00 -14.77
N GLY A 18 6.19 -20.70 -14.60
CA GLY A 18 5.16 -19.71 -14.24
C GLY A 18 4.74 -19.78 -12.77
N TYR A 19 5.58 -20.36 -11.91
CA TYR A 19 5.38 -20.38 -10.46
C TYR A 19 6.51 -19.63 -9.76
N ILE A 20 6.14 -18.95 -8.68
CA ILE A 20 7.10 -18.34 -7.77
C ILE A 20 7.57 -19.39 -6.76
N TYR A 21 8.88 -19.46 -6.58
CA TYR A 21 9.53 -20.32 -5.60
C TYR A 21 10.27 -19.46 -4.59
N ASN A 22 10.32 -19.91 -3.34
CA ASN A 22 11.28 -19.40 -2.39
C ASN A 22 12.66 -20.00 -2.73
N VAL A 23 13.64 -19.15 -3.03
CA VAL A 23 14.96 -19.56 -3.54
C VAL A 23 15.80 -20.30 -2.49
N ASN A 24 15.59 -20.02 -1.21
CA ASN A 24 16.31 -20.63 -0.10
C ASN A 24 15.75 -22.03 0.22
N THR A 25 14.43 -22.14 0.37
CA THR A 25 13.76 -23.39 0.76
C THR A 25 13.37 -24.28 -0.41
N LYS A 26 13.53 -23.79 -1.65
CA LYS A 26 13.10 -24.43 -2.92
C LYS A 26 11.61 -24.78 -2.95
N ARG A 27 10.80 -24.19 -2.07
CA ARG A 27 9.36 -24.45 -2.01
C ARG A 27 8.61 -23.62 -3.04
N ARG A 28 7.72 -24.29 -3.77
CA ARG A 28 6.74 -23.65 -4.66
C ARG A 28 5.68 -22.93 -3.85
N LEU A 29 5.36 -21.69 -4.21
CA LEU A 29 4.25 -20.95 -3.62
C LEU A 29 2.96 -21.15 -4.42
N LYS A 30 1.82 -21.09 -3.71
CA LYS A 30 0.49 -21.04 -4.33
C LYS A 30 0.35 -19.71 -5.09
N ARG A 31 -0.15 -19.77 -6.32
CA ARG A 31 -0.62 -18.60 -7.09
C ARG A 31 -2.15 -18.56 -7.15
N GLU A 32 -2.70 -17.38 -7.31
CA GLU A 32 -4.14 -17.12 -7.39
C GLU A 32 -4.42 -16.21 -8.60
N TRP A 33 -5.55 -16.45 -9.28
CA TRP A 33 -6.01 -15.60 -10.37
C TRP A 33 -6.91 -14.51 -9.80
N ILE A 34 -6.45 -13.26 -9.84
CA ILE A 34 -7.11 -12.10 -9.23
C ILE A 34 -6.99 -10.93 -10.21
N ASP A 35 -8.11 -10.27 -10.49
CA ASP A 35 -8.18 -9.10 -11.40
C ASP A 35 -7.54 -9.37 -12.77
N GLY A 36 -7.76 -10.58 -13.32
CA GLY A 36 -7.25 -10.98 -14.63
C GLY A 36 -5.76 -11.28 -14.67
N ARG A 37 -5.10 -11.45 -13.52
CA ARG A 37 -3.65 -11.68 -13.42
C ARG A 37 -3.31 -12.77 -12.42
N TRP A 38 -2.23 -13.50 -12.67
CA TRP A 38 -1.64 -14.40 -11.68
C TRP A 38 -0.89 -13.60 -10.62
N GLN A 39 -1.25 -13.83 -9.36
CA GLN A 39 -0.63 -13.19 -8.21
C GLN A 39 -0.21 -14.23 -7.18
N THR A 40 0.93 -14.01 -6.53
CA THR A 40 1.40 -14.84 -5.40
C THR A 40 1.66 -13.96 -4.20
N LYS A 41 1.26 -14.44 -3.01
CA LYS A 41 1.60 -13.79 -1.76
C LYS A 41 3.03 -14.15 -1.36
N VAL A 42 3.91 -13.16 -1.27
CA VAL A 42 5.32 -13.33 -0.87
C VAL A 42 5.60 -12.56 0.43
N LYS A 43 6.76 -12.82 1.04
CA LYS A 43 7.33 -11.89 2.02
C LYS A 43 8.33 -10.97 1.34
N THR A 44 8.24 -9.69 1.62
CA THR A 44 9.19 -8.67 1.14
C THR A 44 10.46 -8.70 1.99
N ASP A 45 11.52 -8.08 1.49
CA ASP A 45 12.83 -8.04 2.16
C ASP A 45 12.79 -7.33 3.53
N ASP A 46 11.82 -6.43 3.72
CA ASP A 46 11.54 -5.77 4.99
C ASP A 46 10.55 -6.54 5.90
N GLY A 47 10.28 -7.81 5.56
CA GLY A 47 9.49 -8.75 6.37
C GLY A 47 7.98 -8.63 6.26
N ARG A 48 7.45 -7.74 5.41
CA ARG A 48 5.99 -7.61 5.19
C ARG A 48 5.48 -8.72 4.28
N SER A 49 4.16 -8.87 4.18
CA SER A 49 3.54 -9.75 3.18
C SER A 49 2.81 -8.91 2.14
N CYS A 50 3.11 -9.14 0.87
CA CYS A 50 2.46 -8.47 -0.25
C CYS A 50 2.04 -9.51 -1.31
N ARG A 51 1.23 -9.09 -2.29
CA ARG A 51 0.95 -9.87 -3.49
C ARG A 51 1.79 -9.33 -4.62
N VAL A 52 2.52 -10.21 -5.30
CA VAL A 52 3.32 -9.89 -6.47
C VAL A 52 2.63 -10.47 -7.69
N GLN A 53 2.49 -9.65 -8.73
CA GLN A 53 1.97 -10.05 -10.03
C GLN A 53 3.08 -10.71 -10.85
N HIS A 54 2.75 -11.78 -11.57
CA HIS A 54 3.75 -12.59 -12.30
C HIS A 54 4.27 -11.92 -13.58
N ASP A 55 3.62 -10.86 -14.04
CA ASP A 55 3.94 -10.07 -15.24
C ASP A 55 4.93 -8.92 -14.96
N THR A 56 4.88 -8.34 -13.76
CA THR A 56 5.69 -7.18 -13.37
C THR A 56 6.83 -7.54 -12.43
N LEU A 57 6.68 -8.57 -11.60
CA LEU A 57 7.70 -9.10 -10.68
C LEU A 57 8.36 -8.04 -9.78
N HIS A 58 7.60 -7.00 -9.45
CA HIS A 58 8.02 -5.92 -8.60
C HIS A 58 7.09 -5.82 -7.39
N VAL A 59 7.66 -5.68 -6.20
CA VAL A 59 6.88 -5.34 -5.00
C VAL A 59 6.57 -3.85 -5.08
N PRO A 60 5.30 -3.43 -5.23
CA PRO A 60 4.98 -2.02 -5.34
C PRO A 60 5.46 -1.27 -4.08
N PRO A 61 6.16 -0.14 -4.23
CA PRO A 61 6.65 0.62 -3.10
C PRO A 61 5.47 1.09 -2.24
N GLN A 62 5.46 0.68 -0.98
CA GLN A 62 4.55 1.22 0.05
C GLN A 62 5.28 2.19 0.99
N THR A 63 6.35 2.81 0.50
CA THR A 63 6.94 3.98 1.16
C THR A 63 6.09 5.19 0.85
N LEU A 64 6.06 6.16 1.76
CA LEU A 64 5.53 7.49 1.43
C LEU A 64 6.20 7.96 0.13
N PRO A 65 5.43 8.50 -0.83
CA PRO A 65 6.02 9.19 -1.96
C PRO A 65 7.00 10.25 -1.44
N THR A 66 8.11 10.45 -2.14
CA THR A 66 9.05 11.56 -1.84
C THR A 66 8.41 12.93 -2.05
N ASP A 67 7.21 12.96 -2.65
CA ASP A 67 6.38 14.14 -2.85
C ASP A 67 6.09 14.86 -1.52
N LYS A 68 5.94 16.19 -1.60
CA LYS A 68 5.49 17.01 -0.48
C LYS A 68 4.08 16.57 -0.06
N TYR A 69 3.98 15.94 1.10
CA TYR A 69 2.70 15.65 1.76
C TYR A 69 2.34 16.77 2.74
N THR A 70 1.06 17.09 2.81
CA THR A 70 0.54 18.10 3.75
C THR A 70 -0.18 17.39 4.91
N PRO A 71 0.19 17.67 6.17
CA PRO A 71 -0.56 17.16 7.32
C PRO A 71 -2.02 17.59 7.25
N ILE A 72 -2.95 16.68 7.57
CA ILE A 72 -4.38 16.98 7.51
C ILE A 72 -4.79 17.69 8.82
N PRO A 73 -5.38 18.91 8.76
CA PRO A 73 -5.89 19.61 9.94
C PRO A 73 -6.83 18.72 10.78
N ASP A 74 -6.74 18.78 12.10
CA ASP A 74 -7.49 17.95 13.07
C ASP A 74 -7.19 16.43 13.08
N TYR A 75 -6.40 15.94 12.13
CA TYR A 75 -6.04 14.52 11.98
C TYR A 75 -4.51 14.34 11.97
N PRO A 76 -3.81 14.57 13.11
CA PRO A 76 -2.34 14.70 13.17
C PRO A 76 -1.56 13.42 12.81
N ASP A 77 -2.25 12.28 12.74
CA ASP A 77 -1.68 10.99 12.33
C ASP A 77 -1.63 10.80 10.81
N TYR A 78 -2.23 11.71 10.04
CA TYR A 78 -2.49 11.54 8.63
C TYR A 78 -1.94 12.70 7.81
N ALA A 79 -1.56 12.40 6.57
CA ALA A 79 -1.10 13.37 5.59
C ALA A 79 -1.75 13.08 4.24
N VAL A 80 -1.82 14.08 3.36
CA VAL A 80 -2.39 13.97 2.02
C VAL A 80 -1.40 14.46 0.97
N THR A 81 -1.38 13.80 -0.19
CA THR A 81 -0.56 14.21 -1.34
C THR A 81 -1.33 15.22 -2.21
N PRO A 82 -0.64 15.98 -3.11
CA PRO A 82 -1.31 16.92 -4.02
C PRO A 82 -2.34 16.30 -4.97
N TYR A 83 -2.29 14.97 -5.16
CA TYR A 83 -3.24 14.21 -5.98
C TYR A 83 -4.34 13.51 -5.16
N GLY A 84 -4.44 13.77 -3.86
CA GLY A 84 -5.55 13.31 -3.01
C GLY A 84 -5.35 11.99 -2.29
N ALA A 85 -4.21 11.32 -2.45
CA ALA A 85 -3.96 10.09 -1.69
C ALA A 85 -3.70 10.40 -0.22
N VAL A 86 -4.48 9.76 0.65
CA VAL A 86 -4.39 9.95 2.11
C VAL A 86 -3.55 8.85 2.74
N TRP A 87 -2.57 9.23 3.54
CA TRP A 87 -1.64 8.33 4.22
C TRP A 87 -1.78 8.42 5.73
N LYS A 88 -1.69 7.30 6.43
CA LYS A 88 -1.40 7.28 7.87
C LYS A 88 0.11 7.28 8.04
N VAL A 89 0.64 8.27 8.73
CA VAL A 89 2.08 8.53 8.86
C VAL A 89 2.59 8.46 10.31
N ARG A 90 1.70 8.61 11.31
CA ARG A 90 2.03 8.47 12.74
C ARG A 90 1.08 7.51 13.46
N ASN A 91 1.48 7.15 14.69
CA ASN A 91 0.76 6.23 15.58
C ASN A 91 0.39 4.92 14.87
N LEU A 92 1.41 4.35 14.23
CA LEU A 92 1.34 3.15 13.41
C LEU A 92 1.32 1.93 14.34
N ARG A 93 0.19 1.71 15.02
CA ARG A 93 -0.03 0.54 15.88
C ARG A 93 -0.66 -0.60 15.09
N GLY A 94 -0.20 -1.83 15.34
CA GLY A 94 -0.83 -3.07 14.86
C GLY A 94 -0.06 -3.82 13.77
N ARG A 95 -0.74 -4.82 13.17
CA ARG A 95 -0.20 -5.86 12.29
C ARG A 95 0.44 -5.35 10.97
N ARG A 96 0.28 -4.07 10.64
CA ARG A 96 0.77 -3.45 9.38
C ARG A 96 2.22 -2.95 9.46
N GLY A 97 2.92 -3.24 10.56
CA GLY A 97 4.30 -2.79 10.76
C GLY A 97 4.33 -1.28 11.03
N ARG A 98 5.43 -0.81 11.59
CA ARG A 98 5.62 0.59 11.99
C ARG A 98 5.83 1.53 10.80
N HIS A 99 5.18 1.24 9.66
CA HIS A 99 5.40 1.93 8.40
C HIS A 99 4.16 2.71 7.96
N PRO A 100 4.35 3.90 7.35
CA PRO A 100 3.26 4.64 6.74
C PRO A 100 2.52 3.78 5.72
N PHE A 101 1.21 3.98 5.60
CA PHE A 101 0.39 3.27 4.62
C PHE A 101 -0.73 4.14 4.08
N ILE A 102 -1.11 3.88 2.84
CA ILE A 102 -2.25 4.52 2.21
C ILE A 102 -3.55 4.10 2.89
N VAL A 103 -4.37 5.07 3.25
CA VAL A 103 -5.70 4.86 3.82
C VAL A 103 -6.64 4.47 2.69
N THR A 104 -7.31 3.34 2.86
CA THR A 104 -8.28 2.86 1.87
C THR A 104 -9.44 3.84 1.75
N GLU A 105 -9.69 4.27 0.52
CA GLU A 105 -10.87 5.04 0.15
C GLU A 105 -12.09 4.12 0.00
N TYR A 106 -13.26 4.67 0.29
CA TYR A 106 -14.53 4.06 -0.05
C TYR A 106 -15.47 5.13 -0.59
N TYR A 107 -16.44 4.72 -1.39
CA TYR A 107 -17.29 5.63 -2.11
C TYR A 107 -18.68 5.72 -1.47
N ARG A 108 -19.24 6.94 -1.43
CA ARG A 108 -20.67 7.16 -1.20
C ARG A 108 -21.24 7.86 -2.42
N GLY A 109 -21.98 7.11 -3.25
CA GLY A 109 -22.27 7.55 -4.62
C GLY A 109 -20.97 7.68 -5.41
N THR A 110 -20.78 8.83 -6.07
CA THR A 110 -19.57 9.14 -6.84
C THR A 110 -18.47 9.82 -6.03
N LYS A 111 -18.70 10.08 -4.73
CA LYS A 111 -17.78 10.86 -3.90
C LYS A 111 -16.87 9.93 -3.08
N PRO A 112 -15.53 10.09 -3.17
CA PRO A 112 -14.59 9.33 -2.35
C PRO A 112 -14.51 9.87 -0.92
N TYR A 113 -14.46 8.95 0.03
CA TYR A 113 -14.31 9.19 1.46
C TYR A 113 -13.19 8.34 2.04
N VAL A 114 -12.57 8.87 3.09
CA VAL A 114 -11.63 8.13 3.93
C VAL A 114 -12.11 8.11 5.36
N ARG A 115 -11.68 7.07 6.10
CA ARG A 115 -12.02 6.93 7.52
C ARG A 115 -10.82 7.28 8.38
N LEU A 116 -10.85 8.46 9.02
CA LEU A 116 -9.74 9.01 9.79
C LEU A 116 -10.06 9.03 11.30
N ARG A 117 -9.03 9.03 12.14
CA ARG A 117 -9.17 9.26 13.59
C ARG A 117 -8.62 10.63 13.94
N ASN A 118 -9.40 11.45 14.62
CA ASN A 118 -8.96 12.78 15.05
C ASN A 118 -7.97 12.69 16.22
N LYS A 119 -7.45 13.84 16.67
CA LYS A 119 -6.54 13.95 17.83
C LYS A 119 -7.10 13.38 19.15
N TYR A 120 -8.43 13.26 19.27
CA TYR A 120 -9.11 12.68 20.43
C TYR A 120 -9.41 11.18 20.27
N GLY A 121 -8.96 10.55 19.18
CA GLY A 121 -9.19 9.14 18.89
C GLY A 121 -10.56 8.81 18.27
N LYS A 122 -11.45 9.80 18.07
CA LYS A 122 -12.77 9.60 17.47
C LYS A 122 -12.65 9.41 15.96
N GLN A 123 -13.39 8.45 15.42
CA GLN A 123 -13.31 8.06 14.02
C GLN A 123 -14.38 8.75 13.17
N HIS A 124 -13.97 9.45 12.12
CA HIS A 124 -14.83 10.21 11.21
C HIS A 124 -14.69 9.74 9.76
N ASN A 125 -15.78 9.88 9.02
CA ASN A 125 -15.83 9.68 7.58
C ASN A 125 -15.67 11.03 6.89
N VAL A 126 -14.52 11.26 6.26
CA VAL A 126 -14.14 12.57 5.72
C VAL A 126 -14.11 12.49 4.19
N PRO A 127 -14.81 13.39 3.47
CA PRO A 127 -14.69 13.46 2.01
C PRO A 127 -13.28 13.84 1.61
N VAL A 128 -12.71 13.19 0.59
CA VAL A 128 -11.37 13.52 0.08
C VAL A 128 -11.31 14.96 -0.42
N ALA A 129 -12.37 15.43 -1.10
CA ALA A 129 -12.48 16.83 -1.55
C ALA A 129 -12.28 17.84 -0.40
N ARG A 130 -12.92 17.60 0.76
CA ARG A 130 -12.78 18.49 1.93
C ARG A 130 -11.34 18.50 2.47
N ILE A 131 -10.66 17.36 2.44
CA ILE A 131 -9.25 17.26 2.82
C ILE A 131 -8.40 18.08 1.86
N MET A 132 -8.63 17.93 0.55
CA MET A 132 -7.91 18.68 -0.49
C MET A 132 -8.12 20.18 -0.35
N ASP A 133 -9.36 20.65 -0.18
CA ASP A 133 -9.65 22.08 0.00
C ASP A 133 -8.97 22.67 1.25
N SER A 134 -8.80 21.87 2.30
CA SER A 134 -8.16 22.29 3.55
C SER A 134 -6.63 22.29 3.47
N CYS A 135 -6.05 21.39 2.69
CA CYS A 135 -4.59 21.19 2.61
C CYS A 135 -3.95 21.90 1.40
N PHE A 136 -4.73 22.15 0.36
CA PHE A 136 -4.31 22.76 -0.90
C PHE A 136 -5.41 23.72 -1.38
N PRO A 137 -5.62 24.86 -0.69
CA PRO A 137 -6.62 25.84 -1.08
C PRO A 137 -6.32 26.33 -2.49
N LYS A 138 -7.35 26.36 -3.33
CA LYS A 138 -7.24 26.96 -4.66
C LYS A 138 -7.09 28.48 -4.50
N PRO A 139 -6.27 29.13 -5.34
CA PRO A 139 -6.16 30.59 -5.37
C PRO A 139 -7.49 31.27 -5.69
#